data_AF-A0A1W1BH05-F1
#
_entry.id   AF-A0A1W1BH05-F1
#
_cell.length_a   1.000
_cell.length_b   1.000
_cell.length_c   1.000
_cell.angle_alpha   90.00
_cell.angle_beta   90.00
_cell.angle_gamma   90.00
#
_symmetry.space_group_name_H-M   'P 1'
#
loop_
_entity.id
_entity.type
_entity.pdbx_description
1 polymer ?
#
loop_
_entity_poly.entity_id
_entity_poly.type
_entity_poly.pdbx_seq_one_letter_code
_entity_poly.pdbx_strand_id
1 'polypeptide(L)'
;MDYMMSYGIAAHKWLIYAYIAVLFFHLFKLIKAEDASRYRKFMLIYNPATTLPTLGGVLFSGLVMLTVSGFAFNPANIIMIIASIGMIIHEFKRAKELRYTPNAEFATYKKRALRYIATNLFLVFATTAAAIYLNHH
;
A
#
# COMPACT_ATOMS: atom_id res chain seq x y z
N MET A 1 1.29 25.72 -10.92
CA MET A 1 1.51 24.27 -10.83
C MET A 1 1.57 23.72 -12.25
N ASP A 2 2.65 23.04 -12.61
CA ASP A 2 2.79 22.46 -13.96
C ASP A 2 1.73 21.39 -14.23
N TYR A 3 1.32 21.28 -15.50
CA TYR A 3 0.33 20.31 -15.95
C TYR A 3 0.70 18.88 -15.52
N MET A 4 1.97 18.48 -15.71
CA MET A 4 2.45 17.15 -15.29
C MET A 4 2.35 16.92 -13.79
N MET A 5 2.58 17.94 -12.95
CA MET A 5 2.43 17.81 -11.50
C MET A 5 0.96 17.60 -11.12
N SER A 6 0.04 18.33 -11.75
CA SER A 6 -1.41 18.20 -11.47
C SER A 6 -1.92 16.80 -11.80
N TYR A 7 -1.54 16.27 -12.97
CA TYR A 7 -1.86 14.90 -13.36
C TYR A 7 -1.19 13.86 -12.44
N GLY A 8 0.04 14.12 -12.00
CA GLY A 8 0.75 13.28 -11.03
C GLY A 8 -0.01 13.15 -9.70
N ILE A 9 -0.45 14.28 -9.14
CA ILE A 9 -1.24 14.30 -7.88
C ILE A 9 -2.58 13.59 -8.08
N ALA A 10 -3.27 13.84 -9.19
CA ALA A 10 -4.54 13.18 -9.48
C ALA A 10 -4.38 11.67 -9.62
N ALA A 11 -3.37 11.20 -10.36
CA ALA A 11 -3.07 9.78 -10.51
C ALA A 11 -2.72 9.15 -9.15
N HIS A 12 -1.89 9.82 -8.34
CA HIS A 12 -1.52 9.34 -7.01
C HIS A 12 -2.74 9.16 -6.10
N LYS A 13 -3.67 10.14 -6.11
CA LYS A 13 -4.93 10.05 -5.35
C LYS A 13 -5.78 8.85 -5.77
N TRP A 14 -5.95 8.61 -7.07
CA TRP A 14 -6.70 7.45 -7.55
C TRP A 14 -6.05 6.13 -7.13
N LEU A 15 -4.71 6.05 -7.16
CA LEU A 15 -3.97 4.88 -6.74
C LEU A 15 -4.06 4.64 -5.22
N ILE A 16 -4.07 5.71 -4.42
CA ILE A 16 -4.36 5.65 -2.99
C ILE A 16 -5.75 5.05 -2.75
N TYR A 17 -6.79 5.52 -3.43
CA TYR A 17 -8.15 4.99 -3.27
C TYR A 17 -8.24 3.51 -3.69
N ALA A 18 -7.58 3.14 -4.78
CA ALA A 18 -7.48 1.75 -5.21
C ALA A 18 -6.78 0.89 -4.15
N TYR A 19 -5.70 1.38 -3.53
CA TYR A 19 -5.00 0.65 -2.48
C TYR A 19 -5.81 0.54 -1.18
N ILE A 20 -6.58 1.57 -0.81
CA ILE A 20 -7.55 1.49 0.30
C ILE A 20 -8.56 0.37 0.04
N ALA A 21 -9.11 0.29 -1.17
CA ALA A 21 -10.03 -0.80 -1.53
C ALA A 21 -9.35 -2.18 -1.40
N VAL A 22 -8.10 -2.32 -1.85
CA VAL A 22 -7.29 -3.53 -1.67
C VAL A 22 -7.13 -3.90 -0.18
N LEU A 23 -6.82 -2.93 0.69
CA LEU A 23 -6.71 -3.16 2.13
C LEU A 23 -8.03 -3.64 2.76
N PHE A 24 -9.16 -3.05 2.35
CA PHE A 24 -10.48 -3.52 2.77
C PHE A 24 -10.76 -4.95 2.31
N PHE A 25 -10.42 -5.30 1.07
CA PHE A 25 -10.56 -6.66 0.56
C PHE A 25 -9.68 -7.66 1.31
N HIS A 26 -8.43 -7.29 1.62
CA HIS A 26 -7.57 -8.10 2.47
C HIS A 26 -8.18 -8.32 3.85
N LEU A 27 -8.65 -7.25 4.50
CA LEU A 27 -9.28 -7.35 5.81
C LEU A 27 -10.49 -8.29 5.78
N PHE A 28 -11.38 -8.09 4.81
CA PHE A 28 -12.57 -8.92 4.63
C PHE A 28 -12.23 -10.39 4.41
N LYS A 29 -11.29 -10.69 3.49
CA LYS A 29 -10.87 -12.06 3.20
C LYS A 29 -10.12 -12.70 4.36
N LEU A 30 -9.29 -11.94 5.08
CA LEU A 30 -8.59 -12.41 6.26
C LEU A 30 -9.58 -12.81 7.36
N ILE A 31 -10.57 -11.96 7.65
CA ILE A 31 -11.59 -12.24 8.67
C ILE A 31 -12.37 -13.51 8.32
N LYS A 32 -12.84 -13.63 7.06
CA LYS A 32 -13.61 -14.78 6.57
C LYS A 32 -12.81 -16.07 6.39
N ALA A 33 -11.49 -16.00 6.33
CA ALA A 33 -10.67 -17.19 6.17
C ALA A 33 -10.66 -18.04 7.43
N GLU A 34 -11.05 -19.30 7.29
CA GLU A 34 -11.00 -20.34 8.33
C GLU A 34 -9.68 -21.13 8.28
N ASP A 35 -9.06 -21.21 7.11
CA ASP A 35 -7.91 -22.08 6.83
C ASP A 35 -6.80 -21.31 6.10
N ALA A 36 -5.55 -21.51 6.55
CA ALA A 36 -4.39 -20.81 6.03
C ALA A 36 -4.07 -21.23 4.59
N SER A 37 -4.29 -22.49 4.23
CA SER A 37 -4.02 -22.99 2.87
C SER A 37 -4.96 -22.35 1.85
N ARG A 38 -6.25 -22.23 2.16
CA ARG A 38 -7.25 -21.57 1.31
C ARG A 38 -6.95 -20.08 1.18
N TYR A 39 -6.64 -19.43 2.29
CA TYR A 39 -6.26 -18.01 2.28
C TYR A 39 -4.97 -17.78 1.47
N ARG A 40 -3.95 -18.64 1.64
CA ARG A 40 -2.70 -18.57 0.86
C ARG A 40 -2.94 -18.71 -0.64
N LYS A 41 -3.77 -19.66 -1.07
CA LYS A 41 -4.12 -19.83 -2.49
C LYS A 41 -4.79 -18.57 -3.06
N PHE A 42 -5.72 -17.99 -2.32
CA PHE A 42 -6.33 -16.71 -2.72
C PHE A 42 -5.29 -15.60 -2.84
N MET A 43 -4.44 -15.43 -1.82
CA MET A 43 -3.42 -14.38 -1.78
C MET A 43 -2.36 -14.54 -2.86
N LEU A 44 -2.03 -15.78 -3.27
CA LEU A 44 -1.10 -16.05 -4.37
C LEU A 44 -1.55 -15.44 -5.70
N ILE A 45 -2.86 -15.34 -5.92
CA ILE A 45 -3.44 -14.77 -7.14
C ILE A 45 -3.74 -13.28 -6.91
N TYR A 46 -4.37 -12.95 -5.78
CA TYR A 46 -4.84 -11.61 -5.50
C TYR A 46 -3.70 -10.59 -5.35
N ASN A 47 -2.62 -10.96 -4.64
CA ASN A 47 -1.50 -10.04 -4.42
C ASN A 47 -0.82 -9.56 -5.72
N PRO A 48 -0.35 -10.45 -6.62
CA PRO A 48 0.29 -9.99 -7.86
C PRO A 48 -0.68 -9.29 -8.80
N ALA A 49 -1.96 -9.64 -8.80
CA ALA A 49 -2.95 -9.02 -9.67
C ALA A 49 -3.40 -7.63 -9.22
N THR A 50 -3.40 -7.37 -7.91
CA THR A 50 -4.01 -6.14 -7.35
C THR A 50 -3.07 -5.35 -6.46
N THR A 51 -2.47 -6.01 -5.46
CA THR A 51 -1.71 -5.34 -4.40
C THR A 51 -0.36 -4.82 -4.89
N LEU A 52 0.39 -5.63 -5.63
CA LEU A 52 1.68 -5.20 -6.17
C LEU A 52 1.53 -4.07 -7.21
N PRO A 53 0.59 -4.14 -8.17
CA PRO A 53 0.37 -3.04 -9.11
C PRO A 53 -0.07 -1.73 -8.43
N THR A 54 -0.99 -1.80 -7.47
CA THR A 54 -1.44 -0.60 -6.75
C THR A 54 -0.30 0.03 -5.94
N LEU A 55 0.44 -0.75 -5.15
CA LEU A 55 1.60 -0.25 -4.41
C LEU A 55 2.71 0.29 -5.32
N GLY A 56 3.01 -0.44 -6.41
CA GLY A 56 3.97 -0.01 -7.41
C GLY A 56 3.56 1.32 -8.04
N GLY A 57 2.28 1.49 -8.37
CA GLY A 57 1.73 2.75 -8.86
C GLY A 57 1.84 3.89 -7.87
N VAL A 58 1.50 3.65 -6.59
CA VAL A 58 1.61 4.68 -5.53
C VAL A 58 3.07 5.15 -5.39
N LEU A 59 4.03 4.23 -5.35
CA LEU A 59 5.46 4.58 -5.31
C LEU A 59 5.90 5.31 -6.59
N PHE A 60 5.55 4.77 -7.76
CA PHE A 60 5.94 5.32 -9.05
C PHE A 60 5.43 6.74 -9.26
N SER A 61 4.15 7.00 -8.94
CA SER A 61 3.59 8.35 -9.04
C SER A 61 4.28 9.34 -8.10
N GLY A 62 4.67 8.92 -6.88
CA GLY A 62 5.49 9.74 -5.99
C GLY A 62 6.86 10.10 -6.58
N LEU A 63 7.52 9.14 -7.23
CA LEU A 63 8.80 9.37 -7.91
C LEU A 63 8.65 10.32 -9.10
N VAL A 64 7.58 10.17 -9.91
CA VAL A 64 7.29 11.07 -11.03
C VAL A 64 7.10 12.51 -10.55
N MET A 65 6.33 12.72 -9.48
CA MET A 65 6.14 14.07 -8.91
C MET A 65 7.45 14.69 -8.42
N LEU A 66 8.32 13.89 -7.79
CA LEU A 66 9.66 14.35 -7.40
C LEU A 66 10.51 14.76 -8.62
N THR A 67 10.50 13.95 -9.68
CA THR A 67 11.25 14.27 -10.91
C THR A 67 10.71 15.51 -11.60
N VAL A 68 9.38 15.68 -11.69
CA VAL A 68 8.75 16.87 -12.29
C VAL A 68 9.11 18.14 -11.51
N SER A 69 9.27 18.06 -10.19
CA SER A 69 9.77 19.19 -9.38
C SER A 69 11.28 19.46 -9.54
N GLY A 70 11.97 18.84 -10.51
CA GLY A 70 13.42 19.00 -10.70
C GLY A 70 14.24 18.47 -9.53
N PHE A 71 13.75 17.44 -8.82
CA PHE A 71 14.32 16.93 -7.58
C PHE A 71 14.43 17.97 -6.45
N ALA A 72 13.63 19.04 -6.50
CA ALA A 72 13.44 19.88 -5.33
C ALA A 72 12.90 18.97 -4.20
N PHE A 73 13.73 18.75 -3.18
CA PHE A 73 13.40 17.88 -2.05
C PHE A 73 12.31 18.52 -1.19
N ASN A 74 11.07 18.40 -1.64
CA ASN A 74 9.90 18.73 -0.84
C ASN A 74 9.72 17.61 0.20
N PRO A 75 9.66 17.94 1.51
CA PRO A 75 9.41 16.95 2.57
C PRO A 75 8.20 16.05 2.29
N ALA A 76 7.16 16.56 1.62
CA ALA A 76 5.99 15.78 1.26
C ALA A 76 6.31 14.63 0.28
N ASN A 77 7.11 14.88 -0.77
CA ASN A 77 7.54 13.84 -1.70
C ASN A 77 8.34 12.74 -0.98
N ILE A 78 9.22 13.13 -0.05
CA ILE A 78 10.02 12.19 0.75
C ILE A 78 9.11 11.31 1.63
N ILE A 79 8.17 11.93 2.35
CA ILE A 79 7.20 11.21 3.19
C ILE A 79 6.43 10.20 2.35
N MET A 80 5.97 10.59 1.16
CA MET A 80 5.23 9.72 0.27
C MET A 80 6.04 8.49 -0.18
N ILE A 81 7.29 8.69 -0.58
CA ILE A 81 8.17 7.61 -1.03
C ILE A 81 8.49 6.66 0.13
N ILE A 82 8.86 7.20 1.30
CA ILE A 82 9.18 6.39 2.49
C ILE A 82 7.97 5.58 2.94
N ALA A 83 6.79 6.20 3.01
CA ALA A 83 5.56 5.51 3.37
C ALA A 83 5.20 4.42 2.36
N SER A 84 5.39 4.67 1.06
CA SER A 84 5.16 3.68 -0.01
C SER A 84 6.09 2.48 0.12
N ILE A 85 7.38 2.72 0.38
CA ILE A 85 8.34 1.65 0.66
C ILE A 85 7.93 0.86 1.92
N GLY A 86 7.50 1.56 2.98
CA GLY A 86 7.00 0.92 4.20
C GLY A 86 5.81 -0.02 3.93
N MET A 87 4.84 0.42 3.13
CA MET A 87 3.69 -0.41 2.74
C MET A 87 4.11 -1.64 1.95
N ILE A 88 5.07 -1.50 1.03
CA ILE A 88 5.66 -2.61 0.26
C ILE A 88 6.34 -3.61 1.21
N ILE A 89 7.16 -3.13 2.15
CA ILE A 89 7.84 -3.99 3.13
C ILE A 89 6.83 -4.77 3.98
N HIS A 90 5.78 -4.12 4.47
CA HIS A 90 4.71 -4.80 5.21
C HIS A 90 4.01 -5.87 4.37
N GLU A 91 3.73 -5.58 3.11
CA GLU A 91 3.11 -6.54 2.20
C GLU A 91 4.00 -7.77 1.98
N PHE A 92 5.30 -7.56 1.71
CA PHE A 92 6.26 -8.65 1.58
C PHE A 92 6.39 -9.47 2.86
N LYS A 93 6.47 -8.82 4.02
CA LYS A 93 6.52 -9.51 5.33
C LYS A 93 5.26 -10.35 5.55
N ARG A 94 4.08 -9.78 5.30
CA ARG A 94 2.80 -10.47 5.47
C ARG A 94 2.66 -11.67 4.52
N ALA A 95 3.08 -11.52 3.26
CA ALA A 95 3.07 -12.61 2.28
C ALA A 95 4.07 -13.73 2.64
N LYS A 96 5.27 -13.36 3.09
CA LYS A 96 6.30 -14.30 3.54
C LYS A 96 5.82 -15.08 4.76
N GLU A 97 5.28 -14.41 5.78
CA GLU A 97 4.74 -15.07 6.97
C GLU A 97 3.61 -16.05 6.60
N LEU A 98 2.69 -15.65 5.71
CA LEU A 98 1.59 -16.52 5.28
C LEU A 98 2.07 -17.78 4.58
N ARG A 99 3.15 -17.68 3.79
CA ARG A 99 3.71 -18.80 3.04
C ARG A 99 4.11 -19.97 3.95
N TYR A 100 4.62 -19.66 5.14
CA TYR A 100 5.14 -20.65 6.08
C TYR A 100 4.21 -20.94 7.26
N THR A 101 3.09 -20.21 7.40
CA THR A 101 2.16 -20.39 8.52
C THR A 101 1.38 -21.73 8.37
N PRO A 102 1.51 -22.68 9.32
CA PRO A 102 0.65 -23.86 9.34
C PRO A 102 -0.76 -23.49 9.81
N ASN A 103 -1.75 -24.33 9.47
CA ASN A 103 -3.15 -24.08 9.84
C ASN A 103 -3.36 -23.91 11.35
N ALA A 104 -2.64 -24.68 12.17
CA ALA A 104 -2.70 -24.59 13.63
C ALA A 104 -2.32 -23.20 14.18
N GLU A 105 -1.48 -22.45 13.46
CA GLU A 105 -1.00 -21.12 13.86
C GLU A 105 -1.73 -19.97 13.14
N PHE A 106 -2.75 -20.28 12.33
CA PHE A 106 -3.39 -19.29 11.47
C PHE A 106 -4.06 -18.16 12.26
N ALA A 107 -4.65 -18.47 13.42
CA ALA A 107 -5.22 -17.46 14.31
C ALA A 107 -4.18 -16.42 14.77
N THR A 108 -2.96 -16.87 15.07
CA THR A 108 -1.85 -15.99 15.46
C THR A 108 -1.37 -15.16 14.27
N TYR A 109 -1.28 -15.76 13.09
CA TYR A 109 -1.02 -15.02 11.85
C TYR A 109 -2.07 -13.95 11.59
N LYS A 110 -3.38 -14.23 11.75
CA LYS A 110 -4.46 -13.25 11.54
C LYS A 110 -4.25 -12.01 12.42
N LYS A 111 -3.89 -12.18 13.69
CA LYS A 111 -3.57 -11.06 14.59
C LYS A 111 -2.41 -10.22 14.08
N ARG A 112 -1.33 -10.83 13.56
CA ARG A 112 -0.19 -10.10 12.98
C ARG A 112 -0.53 -9.42 11.67
N ALA A 113 -1.24 -10.12 10.79
CA ALA A 113 -1.73 -9.58 9.51
C ALA A 113 -2.63 -8.35 9.71
N LEU A 114 -3.49 -8.37 10.73
CA LEU A 114 -4.30 -7.20 11.10
C LEU A 114 -3.44 -5.99 11.50
N ARG A 115 -2.34 -6.20 12.23
CA ARG A 115 -1.40 -5.10 12.55
C ARG A 115 -0.77 -4.52 11.29
N TYR A 116 -0.32 -5.37 10.35
CA TYR A 116 0.22 -4.88 9.08
C TYR A 116 -0.81 -4.07 8.28
N ILE A 117 -2.07 -4.52 8.22
CA ILE A 117 -3.16 -3.79 7.55
C ILE A 117 -3.41 -2.45 8.25
N ALA A 118 -3.48 -2.42 9.58
CA ALA A 118 -3.69 -1.20 10.35
C ALA A 118 -2.53 -0.19 10.18
N THR A 119 -1.28 -0.66 10.24
CA THR A 119 -0.12 0.21 9.99
C THR A 119 -0.10 0.70 8.54
N ASN A 120 -0.49 -0.12 7.57
CA ASN A 120 -0.62 0.34 6.19
C ASN A 120 -1.70 1.40 6.01
N LEU A 121 -2.84 1.30 6.71
CA LEU A 121 -3.84 2.37 6.72
C LEU A 121 -3.24 3.69 7.25
N PHE A 122 -2.45 3.64 8.32
CA PHE A 122 -1.75 4.83 8.82
C PHE A 122 -0.78 5.43 7.78
N LEU A 123 0.03 4.58 7.12
CA LEU A 123 0.94 5.02 6.06
C LEU A 123 0.19 5.63 4.87
N VAL A 124 -0.97 5.09 4.50
CA VAL A 124 -1.85 5.64 3.47
C VAL A 124 -2.36 7.03 3.84
N PHE A 125 -2.74 7.26 5.10
CA PHE A 125 -3.12 8.60 5.54
C PHE A 125 -1.95 9.57 5.47
N ALA A 126 -0.74 9.13 5.81
CA ALA A 126 0.46 9.95 5.69
C ALA A 126 0.77 10.32 4.23
N THR A 127 0.65 9.38 3.27
CA THR A 127 0.82 9.70 1.84
C THR A 127 -0.26 10.64 1.33
N THR A 128 -1.50 10.46 1.79
CA THR A 128 -2.64 11.32 1.40
C THR A 128 -2.43 12.75 1.91
N ALA A 129 -2.04 12.92 3.17
CA ALA A 129 -1.77 14.23 3.76
C ALA A 129 -0.63 14.95 3.04
N ALA A 130 0.45 14.24 2.72
CA ALA A 130 1.57 14.77 1.95
C ALA A 130 1.15 15.17 0.51
N ALA A 131 0.34 14.36 -0.17
CA ALA A 131 -0.18 14.69 -1.49
C ALA A 131 -1.11 15.91 -1.47
N ILE A 132 -1.90 16.09 -0.42
CA ILE A 132 -2.74 17.28 -0.23
C ILE A 132 -1.86 18.52 -0.03
N TYR A 133 -0.81 18.41 0.80
CA TYR A 133 0.13 19.52 1.01
C TYR A 133 0.76 20.00 -0.31
N LEU A 134 1.20 19.07 -1.16
CA LEU A 134 1.73 19.38 -2.51
C LEU A 134 0.72 20.01 -3.46
N ASN A 135 -0.58 19.84 -3.21
CA ASN A 135 -1.62 20.44 -4.04
C ASN A 135 -1.92 21.89 -3.65
N HIS A 136 -1.49 22.32 -2.46
CA HIS A 136 -1.72 23.68 -1.93
C HIS A 136 -0.46 24.55 -1.93
N HIS A 137 0.71 24.00 -2.25
CA HIS A 137 2.02 24.66 -2.24
C HIS A 137 2.85 24.24 -3.45
#